data_AF-A0A920GJY1-F1
#
_entry.id   AF-A0A920GJY1-F1
#
_cell.length_a   1.000
_cell.length_b   1.000
_cell.length_c   1.000
_cell.angle_alpha   90.00
_cell.angle_beta   90.00
_cell.angle_gamma   90.00
#
_symmetry.space_group_name_H-M   'P 1'
#
loop_
_entity.id
_entity.type
_entity.pdbx_description
1 polymer ?
#
loop_
_entity_poly.entity_id
_entity_poly.type
_entity_poly.pdbx_seq_one_letter_code
_entity_poly.pdbx_strand_id
1 'polypeptide(L)'
;MNKRKNLSLLNVTAFEATATQLIEELSLYLNRYGIDLQSWVDRSLAEFDYSFLPNTLNTILNGLSGFTIGVFSVIFISFFFLKDSGLLEKMVMVFVADKNTSRVEKSIFSIKNLLSRYFIGLLIQITALFVIYTIVLLIFGIPNAVTISLVCALLNIIPFLGPIIGIFFNGIFNHDK
;
A
#
# COMPACT_ATOMS: atom_id res chain seq x y z
N MET A 1 16.25 -28.98 -2.57
CA MET A 1 14.96 -28.25 -2.50
C MET A 1 14.12 -28.57 -1.24
N ASN A 2 14.59 -29.35 -0.25
CA ASN A 2 13.79 -29.78 0.92
C ASN A 2 13.98 -28.99 2.24
N LYS A 3 14.90 -28.03 2.32
CA LYS A 3 15.26 -27.38 3.61
C LYS A 3 14.34 -26.21 4.02
N ARG A 4 13.52 -25.69 3.09
CA ARG A 4 12.60 -24.57 3.36
C ARG A 4 11.24 -24.99 3.93
N LYS A 5 10.73 -26.19 3.59
CA LYS A 5 9.46 -26.73 4.14
C LYS A 5 9.57 -27.15 5.60
N ASN A 6 10.76 -27.50 6.10
CA ASN A 6 10.95 -27.93 7.49
C ASN A 6 11.06 -26.77 8.50
N LEU A 7 11.54 -25.59 8.09
CA LEU A 7 11.71 -24.46 9.00
C LEU A 7 10.37 -23.83 9.42
N SER A 8 9.40 -23.78 8.50
CA SER A 8 8.04 -23.33 8.83
C SER A 8 7.31 -24.31 9.74
N LEU A 9 7.54 -25.62 9.58
CA LEU A 9 6.93 -26.65 10.42
C LEU A 9 7.55 -26.69 11.82
N LEU A 10 8.89 -26.58 11.93
CA LEU A 10 9.61 -26.51 13.21
C LEU A 10 9.18 -25.33 14.08
N ASN A 11 8.94 -24.16 13.46
CA ASN A 11 8.52 -22.97 14.20
C ASN A 11 7.06 -23.10 14.69
N VAL A 12 6.20 -23.77 13.93
CA VAL A 12 4.81 -24.05 14.33
C VAL A 12 4.77 -25.08 15.45
N THR A 13 5.53 -26.17 15.35
CA THR A 13 5.58 -27.21 16.39
C THR A 13 6.24 -26.73 17.68
N ALA A 14 7.28 -25.90 17.59
CA ALA A 14 7.94 -25.31 18.76
C ALA A 14 7.03 -24.28 19.46
N PHE A 15 6.29 -23.50 18.67
CA PHE A 15 5.28 -22.58 19.18
C PHE A 15 4.14 -23.33 19.88
N GLU A 16 3.65 -24.41 19.28
CA GLU A 16 2.61 -25.28 19.85
C GLU A 16 3.06 -25.87 21.19
N ALA A 17 4.27 -26.46 21.26
CA ALA A 17 4.83 -27.00 22.50
C ALA A 17 4.99 -25.94 23.61
N THR A 18 5.44 -24.73 23.24
CA THR A 18 5.59 -23.63 24.19
C THR A 18 4.23 -23.13 24.68
N ALA A 19 3.23 -23.05 23.80
CA ALA A 19 1.87 -22.66 24.14
C ALA A 19 1.22 -23.67 25.09
N THR A 20 1.38 -24.97 24.84
CA THR A 20 0.82 -26.03 25.69
C THR A 20 1.44 -26.02 27.09
N GLN A 21 2.76 -25.87 27.21
CA GLN A 21 3.43 -25.75 28.51
C GLN A 21 2.94 -24.52 29.29
N LEU A 22 2.79 -23.38 28.62
CA LEU A 22 2.33 -22.14 29.26
C LEU A 22 0.89 -22.26 29.77
N ILE A 23 0.02 -22.93 29.00
CA ILE A 23 -1.37 -23.19 29.38
C ILE A 23 -1.43 -24.14 30.59
N GLU A 24 -0.58 -25.16 30.63
CA GLU A 24 -0.54 -26.13 31.72
C GLU A 24 -0.05 -25.48 33.03
N GLU A 25 1.04 -24.70 32.98
CA GLU A 25 1.51 -23.93 34.14
C GLU A 25 0.46 -22.93 34.63
N LEU A 26 -0.15 -22.17 33.71
CA LEU A 26 -1.18 -21.20 34.04
C LEU A 26 -2.43 -21.86 34.64
N SER A 27 -2.82 -23.05 34.15
CA SER A 27 -3.93 -23.82 34.69
C SER A 27 -3.68 -24.23 36.15
N LEU A 28 -2.44 -24.64 36.50
CA LEU A 28 -2.07 -25.01 37.87
C LEU A 28 -2.06 -23.82 38.83
N TYR A 29 -1.70 -22.63 38.34
CA TYR A 29 -1.77 -21.39 39.14
C TYR A 29 -3.21 -20.92 39.38
N LEU A 30 -4.06 -20.94 38.34
CA LEU A 30 -5.44 -20.45 38.40
C LEU A 30 -6.38 -21.41 39.13
N ASN A 31 -6.14 -22.72 39.05
CA ASN A 31 -6.93 -23.71 39.76
C ASN A 31 -6.82 -23.55 41.30
N ARG A 32 -5.68 -23.05 41.81
CA ARG A 32 -5.53 -22.69 43.24
C ARG A 32 -6.46 -21.56 43.69
N TYR A 33 -6.93 -20.74 42.76
CA TYR A 33 -7.90 -19.66 43.00
C TYR A 33 -9.33 -20.06 42.62
N GLY A 34 -9.58 -21.36 42.34
CA GLY A 34 -10.89 -21.89 41.97
C GLY A 34 -11.31 -21.57 40.53
N ILE A 35 -10.38 -21.12 39.68
CA ILE A 35 -10.63 -20.77 38.28
C ILE A 35 -10.21 -21.95 37.41
N ASP A 36 -11.20 -22.63 36.81
CA ASP A 36 -10.96 -23.69 35.83
C ASP A 36 -10.75 -23.07 34.43
N LEU A 37 -9.47 -22.86 34.12
CA LEU A 37 -9.02 -22.30 32.85
C LEU A 37 -9.48 -23.14 31.65
N GLN A 38 -9.54 -24.47 31.80
CA GLN A 38 -9.94 -25.39 30.74
C GLN A 38 -11.37 -25.07 30.28
N SER A 39 -12.29 -24.94 31.24
CA SER A 39 -13.70 -24.61 30.96
C SER A 39 -13.93 -23.21 30.36
N TRP A 40 -12.99 -22.28 30.59
CA TRP A 40 -13.04 -20.90 30.11
C TRP A 40 -12.52 -20.81 28.68
N VAL A 41 -11.43 -21.53 28.40
CA VAL A 41 -10.86 -21.70 27.06
C VAL A 41 -11.85 -22.43 26.15
N ASP A 42 -12.44 -23.54 26.62
CA ASP A 42 -13.38 -24.32 25.81
C ASP A 42 -14.64 -23.51 25.44
N ARG A 43 -15.18 -22.71 26.36
CA ARG A 43 -16.29 -21.78 26.08
C ARG A 43 -15.88 -20.68 25.10
N SER A 44 -14.71 -20.08 25.32
CA SER A 44 -14.19 -19.01 24.45
C SER A 44 -13.95 -19.51 23.02
N LEU A 45 -13.46 -20.74 22.86
CA LEU A 45 -13.22 -21.35 21.54
C LEU A 45 -14.52 -21.81 20.85
N ALA A 46 -15.54 -22.19 21.62
CA ALA A 46 -16.86 -22.57 21.09
C ALA A 46 -17.68 -21.34 20.63
N GLU A 47 -17.51 -20.20 21.31
CA GLU A 47 -18.15 -18.93 20.94
C GLU A 47 -17.35 -18.15 19.89
N PHE A 48 -16.10 -18.55 19.60
CA PHE A 48 -15.26 -17.89 18.60
C PHE A 48 -15.77 -18.20 17.18
N ASP A 49 -16.25 -17.18 16.49
CA ASP A 49 -16.66 -17.30 15.10
C ASP A 49 -15.43 -17.38 14.18
N TYR A 50 -15.03 -18.61 13.84
CA TYR A 50 -13.96 -18.88 12.88
C TYR A 50 -14.26 -18.34 11.47
N SER A 51 -15.52 -17.96 11.18
CA SER A 51 -15.90 -17.35 9.91
C SER A 51 -15.61 -15.84 9.85
N PHE A 52 -15.33 -15.18 10.98
CA PHE A 52 -14.99 -13.75 11.03
C PHE A 52 -13.79 -13.43 10.13
N LEU A 53 -12.68 -14.17 10.28
CA LEU A 53 -11.46 -13.92 9.53
C LEU A 53 -11.64 -14.07 8.00
N PRO A 54 -12.18 -15.19 7.48
CA PRO A 54 -12.44 -15.32 6.05
C PRO A 54 -13.52 -14.35 5.54
N ASN A 55 -14.53 -13.99 6.34
CA ASN A 55 -15.56 -13.03 5.92
C ASN A 55 -15.02 -11.60 5.82
N THR A 56 -14.23 -11.15 6.79
CA THR A 56 -13.55 -9.85 6.75
C THR A 56 -12.55 -9.81 5.60
N LEU A 57 -11.76 -10.87 5.39
CA LEU A 57 -10.85 -10.97 4.26
C LEU A 57 -11.60 -10.94 2.93
N ASN A 58 -12.67 -11.72 2.76
CA ASN A 58 -13.49 -11.68 1.55
C ASN A 58 -14.11 -10.31 1.30
N THR A 59 -14.59 -9.63 2.35
CA THR A 59 -15.17 -8.28 2.23
C THR A 59 -14.13 -7.28 1.74
N ILE A 60 -12.93 -7.30 2.33
CA ILE A 60 -11.80 -6.45 1.91
C ILE A 60 -11.38 -6.80 0.48
N LEU A 61 -11.23 -8.09 0.16
CA LEU A 61 -10.83 -8.54 -1.18
C LEU A 61 -11.86 -8.16 -2.24
N ASN A 62 -13.15 -8.25 -1.94
CA ASN A 62 -14.22 -7.85 -2.84
C ASN A 62 -14.30 -6.33 -3.04
N GLY A 63 -14.09 -5.56 -1.97
CA GLY A 63 -13.99 -4.09 -2.07
C GLY A 63 -12.77 -3.66 -2.89
N LEU A 64 -11.62 -4.28 -2.63
CA LEU A 64 -10.38 -4.02 -3.36
C LEU A 64 -10.45 -4.48 -4.81
N SER A 65 -11.10 -5.61 -5.11
CA SER A 65 -11.23 -6.10 -6.49
C SER A 65 -12.11 -5.16 -7.32
N GLY A 66 -13.26 -4.74 -6.80
CA GLY A 66 -14.13 -3.76 -7.47
C GLY A 66 -13.43 -2.42 -7.68
N PHE A 67 -12.75 -1.91 -6.65
CA PHE A 67 -11.98 -0.67 -6.76
C PHE A 67 -10.84 -0.78 -7.79
N THR A 68 -10.09 -1.88 -7.75
CA THR A 68 -8.97 -2.13 -8.67
C THR A 68 -9.46 -2.24 -10.10
N ILE A 69 -10.55 -2.96 -10.36
CA ILE A 69 -11.16 -3.07 -11.69
C ILE A 69 -11.62 -1.69 -12.18
N GLY A 70 -12.25 -0.90 -11.32
CA GLY A 70 -12.69 0.46 -11.65
C GLY A 70 -11.52 1.37 -12.03
N VAL A 71 -10.50 1.45 -11.16
CA VAL A 71 -9.29 2.25 -11.40
C VAL A 71 -8.57 1.78 -12.65
N PHE A 72 -8.38 0.47 -12.81
CA PHE A 72 -7.72 -0.11 -13.98
C PHE A 72 -8.47 0.21 -15.27
N SER A 73 -9.80 0.11 -15.26
CA SER A 73 -10.64 0.43 -16.42
C SER A 73 -10.54 1.91 -16.80
N VAL A 74 -10.60 2.83 -15.82
CA VAL A 74 -10.46 4.26 -16.06
C VAL A 74 -9.08 4.59 -16.62
N ILE A 75 -8.01 4.04 -16.05
CA ILE A 75 -6.64 4.24 -16.55
C ILE A 75 -6.51 3.66 -17.96
N PHE A 76 -7.05 2.48 -18.21
CA PHE A 76 -6.99 1.82 -19.51
C PHE A 76 -7.71 2.64 -20.59
N ILE A 77 -8.96 3.03 -20.34
CA ILE A 77 -9.74 3.86 -21.27
C ILE A 77 -9.05 5.21 -21.48
N SER A 78 -8.59 5.86 -20.40
CA SER A 78 -7.88 7.14 -20.48
C SER A 78 -6.57 7.02 -21.24
N PHE A 79 -5.84 5.91 -21.09
CA PHE A 79 -4.62 5.64 -21.84
C PHE A 79 -4.90 5.48 -23.33
N PHE A 80 -5.91 4.69 -23.71
CA PHE A 80 -6.29 4.53 -25.12
C PHE A 80 -6.78 5.83 -25.73
N PHE A 81 -7.55 6.61 -24.97
CA PHE A 81 -7.95 7.96 -25.34
C PHE A 81 -6.71 8.81 -25.59
N LEU A 82 -5.81 8.96 -24.62
CA LEU A 82 -4.59 9.78 -24.72
C LEU A 82 -3.61 9.30 -25.79
N LYS A 83 -3.55 7.99 -26.06
CA LYS A 83 -2.69 7.39 -27.09
C LYS A 83 -3.10 7.83 -28.49
N ASP A 84 -4.39 8.05 -28.74
CA ASP A 84 -4.83 8.72 -29.95
C ASP A 84 -4.60 10.23 -29.79
N SER A 85 -3.38 10.64 -30.12
CA SER A 85 -2.87 11.99 -29.90
C SER A 85 -3.73 13.10 -30.52
N GLY A 86 -4.54 12.78 -31.53
CA GLY A 86 -5.42 13.72 -32.22
C GLY A 86 -6.87 13.71 -31.72
N LEU A 87 -7.32 12.64 -31.06
CA LEU A 87 -8.73 12.50 -30.67
C LEU A 87 -9.08 13.44 -29.50
N LEU A 88 -8.14 13.63 -28.58
CA LEU A 88 -8.22 14.57 -27.45
C LEU A 88 -8.31 16.01 -27.94
N GLU A 89 -7.41 16.35 -28.86
CA GLU A 89 -7.34 17.68 -29.47
C GLU A 89 -8.61 17.98 -30.25
N LYS A 90 -9.09 17.03 -31.07
CA LYS A 90 -10.35 17.14 -31.81
C LYS A 90 -11.55 17.29 -30.89
N MET A 91 -11.63 16.51 -29.81
CA MET A 91 -12.71 16.62 -28.82
C MET A 91 -12.77 18.02 -28.21
N VAL A 92 -11.62 18.56 -27.77
CA VAL A 92 -11.56 19.93 -27.24
C VAL A 92 -11.94 20.95 -28.31
N MET A 93 -11.47 20.78 -29.55
CA MET A 93 -11.79 21.68 -30.67
C MET A 93 -13.28 21.71 -31.01
N VAL A 94 -14.04 20.61 -30.85
CA VAL A 94 -15.50 20.59 -31.09
C VAL A 94 -16.25 21.53 -30.15
N PHE A 95 -15.76 21.78 -28.93
CA PHE A 95 -16.37 22.70 -27.97
C PHE A 95 -15.89 24.16 -28.11
N VAL A 96 -14.98 24.44 -29.03
CA VAL A 96 -14.33 25.75 -29.20
C VAL A 96 -14.88 26.45 -30.44
N ALA A 97 -15.34 27.69 -30.31
CA ALA A 97 -15.75 28.50 -31.45
C ALA A 97 -14.58 28.75 -32.42
N ASP A 98 -14.83 28.71 -33.74
CA ASP A 98 -13.81 28.80 -34.80
C ASP A 98 -12.81 29.97 -34.62
N LYS A 99 -13.27 31.12 -34.10
CA LYS A 99 -12.42 32.29 -33.82
C LYS A 99 -11.30 32.06 -32.80
N ASN A 100 -11.44 31.05 -31.93
CA ASN A 100 -10.53 30.76 -30.82
C ASN A 100 -9.67 29.51 -31.04
N THR A 101 -9.88 28.76 -32.13
CA THR A 101 -9.19 27.49 -32.43
C THR A 101 -7.68 27.61 -32.37
N SER A 102 -7.09 28.58 -33.08
CA SER A 102 -5.63 28.80 -33.09
C SER A 102 -5.04 29.10 -31.71
N ARG A 103 -5.80 29.76 -30.83
CA ARG A 103 -5.36 30.07 -29.46
C ARG A 103 -5.39 28.84 -28.57
N VAL A 104 -6.43 28.00 -28.72
CA VAL A 104 -6.55 26.74 -27.98
C VAL A 104 -5.48 25.74 -28.42
N GLU A 105 -5.24 25.60 -29.73
CA GLU A 105 -4.20 24.73 -30.27
C GLU A 105 -2.81 25.09 -29.72
N LYS A 106 -2.45 26.38 -29.74
CA LYS A 106 -1.20 26.88 -29.11
C LYS A 106 -1.12 26.58 -27.62
N SER A 107 -2.26 26.64 -26.92
CA SER A 107 -2.33 26.36 -25.49
C SER A 107 -2.11 24.88 -25.21
N ILE A 108 -2.75 23.98 -25.97
CA ILE A 108 -2.55 22.53 -25.88
C ILE A 108 -1.08 22.17 -26.17
N PHE A 109 -0.50 22.74 -27.22
CA PHE A 109 0.91 22.54 -27.54
C PHE A 109 1.82 22.98 -26.37
N SER A 110 1.55 24.15 -25.80
CA SER A 110 2.31 24.68 -24.67
C SER A 110 2.19 23.80 -23.42
N ILE A 111 0.97 23.31 -23.11
CA ILE A 111 0.71 22.39 -22.00
C ILE A 111 1.49 21.08 -22.20
N LYS A 112 1.42 20.48 -23.40
CA LYS A 112 2.17 19.25 -23.73
C LYS A 112 3.67 19.45 -23.55
N ASN A 113 4.21 20.56 -24.04
CA ASN A 113 5.64 20.87 -23.93
C ASN A 113 6.08 21.11 -22.47
N LEU A 114 5.29 21.86 -21.70
CA LEU A 114 5.52 22.08 -20.26
C LEU A 114 5.49 20.76 -19.49
N LEU A 115 4.45 19.95 -19.71
CA LEU A 115 4.26 18.68 -19.03
C LEU A 115 5.37 17.68 -19.36
N SER A 116 5.77 17.58 -20.63
CA SER A 116 6.89 16.74 -21.05
C SER A 116 8.19 17.12 -20.35
N ARG A 117 8.57 18.41 -20.38
CA ARG A 117 9.78 18.90 -19.70
C ARG A 117 9.74 18.69 -18.18
N TYR A 118 8.57 18.86 -17.57
CA TYR A 118 8.36 18.59 -16.15
C TYR A 118 8.57 17.11 -15.81
N PHE A 119 7.98 16.18 -16.57
CA PHE A 119 8.16 14.74 -16.35
C PHE A 119 9.62 14.31 -16.48
N ILE A 120 10.33 14.85 -17.47
CA ILE A 120 11.78 14.62 -17.63
C ILE A 120 12.55 15.13 -16.41
N GLY A 121 12.24 16.34 -15.93
CA GLY A 121 12.85 16.87 -14.71
C GLY A 121 12.58 16.00 -13.48
N LEU A 122 11.35 15.52 -13.33
CA LEU A 122 10.93 14.62 -12.24
C LEU A 122 11.70 13.28 -12.29
N LEU A 123 11.86 12.69 -13.47
CA LEU A 123 12.62 11.46 -13.68
C LEU A 123 14.10 11.63 -13.30
N ILE A 124 14.70 12.75 -13.70
CA ILE A 124 16.07 13.12 -13.32
C ILE A 124 16.18 13.29 -11.80
N GLN A 125 15.23 13.99 -11.18
CA GLN A 125 15.19 14.23 -9.74
C GLN A 125 15.12 12.93 -8.94
N ILE A 126 14.19 12.02 -9.28
CA ILE A 126 14.05 10.72 -8.60
C ILE A 126 15.34 9.90 -8.73
N THR A 127 15.92 9.89 -9.93
CA THR A 127 17.16 9.16 -10.20
C THR A 127 18.32 9.72 -9.37
N ALA A 128 18.44 11.05 -9.32
CA ALA A 128 19.46 11.71 -8.51
C ALA A 128 19.31 11.41 -7.02
N LEU A 129 18.08 11.51 -6.48
CA LEU A 129 17.79 11.16 -5.09
C LEU A 129 18.06 9.69 -4.78
N PHE A 130 17.67 8.79 -5.68
CA PHE A 130 17.94 7.36 -5.55
C PHE A 130 19.45 7.09 -5.43
N VAL A 131 20.27 7.70 -6.29
CA VAL A 131 21.73 7.55 -6.25
C VAL A 131 22.30 8.11 -4.94
N ILE A 132 21.94 9.35 -4.57
CA ILE A 132 22.41 9.99 -3.34
C ILE A 132 22.06 9.16 -2.12
N TYR A 133 20.79 8.74 -1.98
CA TYR A 133 20.34 7.93 -0.85
C TYR A 133 21.00 6.56 -0.81
N THR A 134 21.19 5.92 -1.96
CA THR A 134 21.91 4.64 -2.02
C THR A 134 23.34 4.78 -1.50
N ILE A 135 24.07 5.80 -1.96
CA ILE A 135 25.45 6.06 -1.51
C ILE A 135 25.49 6.33 0.01
N VAL A 136 24.61 7.21 0.50
CA VAL A 136 24.52 7.52 1.93
C VAL A 136 24.25 6.27 2.76
N LEU A 137 23.24 5.48 2.40
CA LEU A 137 22.85 4.27 3.14
C LEU A 137 23.94 3.18 3.10
N LEU A 138 24.67 3.07 1.98
CA LEU A 138 25.81 2.14 1.87
C LEU A 138 26.98 2.55 2.78
N ILE A 139 27.28 3.85 2.89
CA ILE A 139 28.31 4.36 3.80
C ILE A 139 27.96 4.03 5.26
N PHE A 140 26.68 4.13 5.63
CA PHE A 140 26.20 3.77 6.97
C PHE A 140 26.01 2.26 7.20
N GLY A 141 26.25 1.41 6.19
CA GLY A 141 26.13 -0.05 6.31
C GLY A 141 24.69 -0.54 6.54
N ILE A 142 23.67 0.21 6.10
CA ILE A 142 22.27 -0.18 6.32
C ILE A 142 21.91 -1.36 5.39
N PRO A 143 21.38 -2.48 5.94
CA PRO A 143 20.97 -3.61 5.13
C PRO A 143 19.82 -3.21 4.20
N ASN A 144 19.80 -3.76 2.99
CA ASN A 144 18.82 -3.41 1.95
C ASN A 144 18.84 -1.94 1.51
N ALA A 145 19.98 -1.25 1.60
CA ALA A 145 20.16 0.15 1.21
C ALA A 145 19.52 0.52 -0.14
N VAL A 146 19.68 -0.33 -1.16
CA VAL A 146 19.13 -0.12 -2.52
C VAL A 146 17.59 -0.17 -2.53
N THR A 147 16.99 -1.11 -1.81
CA THR A 147 15.52 -1.22 -1.73
C THR A 147 14.93 -0.03 -0.99
N ILE A 148 15.56 0.36 0.12
CA ILE A 148 15.12 1.50 0.95
C ILE A 148 15.25 2.81 0.18
N SER A 149 16.38 3.05 -0.48
CA SER A 149 16.60 4.26 -1.29
C SER A 149 15.61 4.36 -2.46
N LEU A 150 15.27 3.23 -3.10
CA LEU A 150 14.28 3.19 -4.17
C LEU A 150 12.90 3.63 -3.67
N VAL A 151 12.44 3.07 -2.56
CA VAL A 151 11.16 3.44 -1.95
C VAL A 151 11.17 4.91 -1.53
N CYS A 152 12.23 5.39 -0.86
CA CYS A 152 12.35 6.79 -0.46
C CYS A 152 12.37 7.76 -1.66
N ALA A 153 13.08 7.43 -2.73
CA ALA A 153 13.13 8.26 -3.94
C ALA A 153 11.78 8.30 -4.67
N LEU A 154 11.07 7.17 -4.74
CA LEU A 154 9.72 7.10 -5.31
C LEU A 154 8.68 7.84 -4.46
N LEU A 155 8.76 7.78 -3.14
CA LEU A 155 7.87 8.53 -2.24
C LEU A 155 8.07 10.04 -2.35
N ASN A 156 9.24 10.51 -2.80
CA ASN A 156 9.48 11.94 -3.03
C ASN A 156 8.64 12.52 -4.18
N ILE A 157 8.06 11.67 -5.05
CA ILE A 157 7.27 12.06 -6.22
C ILE A 157 5.93 12.70 -5.84
N ILE A 158 5.34 12.28 -4.73
CA ILE A 158 3.99 12.68 -4.35
C ILE A 158 4.09 13.88 -3.39
N PRO A 159 3.91 15.12 -3.87
CA PRO A 159 3.66 16.23 -2.96
C PRO A 159 2.44 15.88 -2.09
N PHE A 160 2.45 16.33 -0.83
CA PHE A 160 1.39 16.11 0.17
C PHE A 160 1.37 14.78 0.93
N LEU A 161 2.27 13.82 0.67
CA LEU A 161 2.39 12.60 1.51
C LEU A 161 2.61 12.93 2.99
N GLY A 162 3.50 13.90 3.29
CA GLY A 162 3.78 14.35 4.66
C GLY A 162 2.53 14.90 5.37
N PRO A 163 1.84 15.91 4.80
CA PRO A 163 0.56 16.41 5.32
C PRO A 163 -0.52 15.34 5.48
N ILE A 164 -0.69 14.42 4.52
CA ILE A 164 -1.71 13.35 4.58
C ILE A 164 -1.41 12.35 5.70
N ILE A 165 -0.15 11.92 5.83
CA ILE A 165 0.27 11.05 6.94
C ILE A 165 0.07 11.76 8.28
N GLY A 166 0.39 13.06 8.37
CA GLY A 166 0.16 13.86 9.56
C GLY A 166 -1.32 13.96 9.95
N ILE A 167 -2.21 14.20 8.97
CA ILE A 167 -3.67 14.25 9.19
C ILE A 167 -4.20 12.88 9.61
N PHE A 168 -3.73 11.79 8.98
CA PHE A 168 -4.12 10.43 9.31
C PHE A 168 -3.73 10.05 10.75
N PHE A 169 -2.48 10.33 11.13
CA PHE A 169 -2.02 10.15 12.51
C PHE A 169 -2.84 11.01 13.48
N ASN A 170 -3.04 12.29 13.18
CA ASN A 170 -3.83 13.17 14.04
C ASN A 170 -5.28 12.68 14.19
N GLY A 171 -5.91 12.21 13.11
CA GLY A 171 -7.27 11.68 13.13
C GLY A 171 -7.44 10.40 13.95
N ILE A 172 -6.42 9.51 13.97
CA ILE A 172 -6.41 8.32 14.82
C ILE A 172 -6.21 8.70 16.29
N PHE A 173 -5.26 9.58 16.59
CA PHE A 173 -4.94 9.97 17.97
C PHE A 173 -6.00 10.91 18.61
N ASN A 174 -6.86 11.52 17.81
CA ASN A 174 -7.93 12.38 18.30
C ASN A 174 -9.24 11.62 18.58
N HIS A 175 -9.27 10.30 18.39
CA HIS A 175 -10.44 9.45 18.73
C HIS A 175 -10.34 8.86 20.16
N ASP A 176 -9.21 9.06 20.86
CA ASP A 176 -8.93 8.58 22.22
C ASP A 176 -8.99 9.70 23.29
N LYS A 177 -9.64 10.85 23.01
CA LYS A 177 -9.90 11.93 23.99
C LYS A 177 -11.35 12.40 23.98
#